data_AF-A0A7V9G5L6-F1
#
_entry.id   AF-A0A7V9G5L6-F1
#
_cell.length_a   1.000
_cell.length_b   1.000
_cell.length_c   1.000
_cell.angle_alpha   90.00
_cell.angle_beta   90.00
_cell.angle_gamma   90.00
#
_symmetry.space_group_name_H-M   'P 1'
#
loop_
_entity.id
_entity.type
_entity.pdbx_description
1 polymer ?
#
loop_
_entity_poly.entity_id
_entity_poly.type
_entity_poly.pdbx_seq_one_letter_code
_entity_poly.pdbx_strand_id
1 'polypeptide(L)'
;MPVFKRCVLFMLLLVIGGANRIPGAEPGSTDDQASDPVEATLSEFRRAFAGDDVTAKRQALSKLADRSVGADDEVLPLLVAVVGDRQAYDSVIAALRQRTGLKPPVFEGQSHYPNYPPSDHPASWRYWLEDRTRERVQEVEVDQVLREAIQAKVAADAAAEAVDAAAARDDDGTDQARTATSTDSSFQP
;
A
#
# COMPACT_ATOMS: atom_id res chain seq x y z
N MET A 1 -11.25 -23.24 -30.07
CA MET A 1 -11.55 -22.19 -31.07
C MET A 1 -13.05 -22.10 -31.25
N PRO A 2 -13.63 -20.97 -31.69
CA PRO A 2 -13.58 -19.57 -31.24
C PRO A 2 -14.94 -19.28 -30.51
N VAL A 3 -15.38 -18.09 -30.07
CA VAL A 3 -15.80 -16.94 -30.88
C VAL A 3 -15.88 -15.68 -30.03
N PHE A 4 -15.12 -14.69 -30.46
CA PHE A 4 -15.28 -13.27 -30.20
C PHE A 4 -16.73 -12.80 -30.36
N LYS A 5 -17.20 -11.93 -29.46
CA LYS A 5 -18.21 -10.92 -29.78
C LYS A 5 -17.76 -9.55 -29.27
N ARG A 6 -16.99 -8.89 -30.13
CA ARG A 6 -17.03 -7.43 -30.33
C ARG A 6 -18.38 -7.05 -30.96
N CYS A 7 -18.66 -5.74 -30.99
CA CYS A 7 -19.92 -5.05 -31.34
C CYS A 7 -20.80 -4.88 -30.10
N VAL A 8 -20.96 -3.67 -29.56
CA VAL A 8 -21.80 -2.60 -30.13
C VAL A 8 -21.26 -1.24 -29.61
N LEU A 9 -20.77 -0.38 -30.52
CA LEU A 9 -21.38 0.92 -30.86
C LEU A 9 -21.00 2.03 -29.85
N PHE A 10 -19.98 2.85 -30.12
CA PHE A 10 -20.08 4.05 -30.96
C PHE A 10 -21.24 4.96 -30.52
N MET A 11 -21.00 5.78 -29.49
CA MET A 11 -21.76 7.02 -29.31
C MET A 11 -20.79 8.19 -29.11
N LEU A 12 -20.38 8.69 -30.27
CA LEU A 12 -19.87 10.03 -30.48
C LEU A 12 -20.93 11.03 -30.00
N LEU A 13 -20.63 11.80 -28.94
CA LEU A 13 -21.33 13.05 -28.69
C LEU A 13 -20.29 14.13 -28.37
N LEU A 14 -20.00 14.84 -29.45
CA LEU A 14 -19.37 16.13 -29.53
C LEU A 14 -20.19 17.14 -28.69
N VAL A 15 -19.63 17.65 -27.60
CA VAL A 15 -20.08 18.93 -27.02
C VAL A 15 -18.93 19.91 -27.10
N ILE A 16 -19.01 20.73 -28.14
CA ILE A 16 -18.35 22.02 -28.28
C ILE A 16 -18.97 22.97 -27.24
N GLY A 17 -18.14 23.75 -26.55
CA GLY A 17 -18.55 25.05 -26.04
C GLY A 17 -18.21 25.30 -24.58
N GLY A 18 -17.30 26.25 -24.34
CA GLY A 18 -17.15 26.85 -23.01
C GLY A 18 -15.73 27.28 -22.65
N ALA A 19 -15.10 28.13 -23.46
CA ALA A 19 -13.98 28.95 -23.00
C ALA A 19 -14.50 29.98 -21.99
N ASN A 20 -14.71 29.56 -20.74
CA ASN A 20 -15.05 30.46 -19.64
C ASN A 20 -13.75 31.00 -19.03
N ARG A 21 -13.22 32.04 -19.68
CA ARG A 21 -12.09 32.83 -19.19
C ARG A 21 -12.60 33.66 -18.02
N ILE A 22 -12.38 33.20 -16.78
CA ILE A 22 -12.57 33.99 -15.57
C ILE A 22 -11.33 34.87 -15.39
N PRO A 23 -11.42 36.20 -15.49
CA PRO A 23 -10.35 37.11 -15.11
C PRO A 23 -10.54 37.51 -13.64
N GLY A 24 -9.60 37.18 -12.77
CA GLY A 24 -9.55 37.72 -11.41
C GLY A 24 -9.54 36.69 -10.28
N ALA A 25 -8.82 35.58 -10.42
CA ALA A 25 -8.29 34.89 -9.25
C ALA A 25 -6.93 35.51 -8.94
N GLU A 26 -6.89 36.32 -7.88
CA GLU A 26 -5.66 36.85 -7.32
C GLU A 26 -4.67 35.70 -7.06
N PRO A 27 -3.36 35.85 -7.34
CA PRO A 27 -2.35 34.87 -6.94
C PRO A 27 -2.25 34.90 -5.41
N GLY A 28 -3.15 34.17 -4.75
CA GLY A 28 -3.07 33.87 -3.34
C GLY A 28 -1.81 33.07 -3.06
N SER A 29 -0.77 33.79 -2.63
CA SER A 29 0.21 33.36 -1.65
C SER A 29 0.90 32.03 -1.93
N THR A 30 1.84 32.04 -2.86
CA THR A 30 2.97 31.11 -2.96
C THR A 30 3.96 31.30 -1.81
N ASP A 31 3.51 31.31 -0.55
CA ASP A 31 4.37 31.55 0.60
C ASP A 31 3.85 30.76 1.82
N ASP A 32 3.95 29.43 1.76
CA ASP A 32 4.12 28.55 2.95
C ASP A 32 4.31 27.06 2.57
N GLN A 33 4.85 26.76 1.38
CA GLN A 33 5.49 25.46 1.18
C GLN A 33 6.83 25.50 1.90
N ALA A 34 6.80 25.26 3.22
CA ALA A 34 7.93 24.63 3.88
C ALA A 34 8.13 23.30 3.14
N SER A 35 9.01 23.31 2.14
CA SER A 35 9.33 22.14 1.33
C SER A 35 9.56 20.98 2.27
N ASP A 36 8.73 19.93 2.15
CA ASP A 36 8.88 18.73 2.97
C ASP A 36 10.37 18.38 2.98
N PRO A 37 11.00 18.24 4.16
CA PRO A 37 12.45 18.07 4.26
C PRO A 37 12.95 16.87 3.46
N VAL A 38 12.07 15.89 3.26
CA VAL A 38 12.26 14.75 2.35
C VAL A 38 12.39 15.21 0.89
N GLU A 39 11.41 15.93 0.33
CA GLU A 39 11.45 16.37 -1.07
C GLU A 39 12.62 17.31 -1.34
N ALA A 40 12.96 18.18 -0.38
CA ALA A 40 14.16 19.01 -0.46
C ALA A 40 15.44 18.15 -0.61
N THR A 41 15.53 17.07 0.16
CA THR A 41 16.67 16.14 0.09
C THR A 41 16.69 15.33 -1.21
N LEU A 42 15.53 14.86 -1.69
CA LEU A 42 15.42 14.15 -2.97
C LEU A 42 15.79 15.07 -4.15
N SER A 43 15.35 16.32 -4.13
CA SER A 43 15.69 17.33 -5.12
C SER A 43 17.19 17.64 -5.12
N GLU A 44 17.80 17.80 -3.95
CA GLU A 44 19.26 17.99 -3.82
C GLU A 44 20.03 16.82 -4.42
N PHE A 45 19.59 15.58 -4.16
CA PHE A 45 20.19 14.39 -4.75
C PHE A 45 20.08 14.35 -6.27
N ARG A 46 18.89 14.59 -6.83
CA ARG A 46 18.69 14.66 -8.29
C ARG A 46 19.61 15.71 -8.91
N ARG A 47 19.75 16.88 -8.28
CA ARG A 47 20.66 17.95 -8.72
C ARG A 47 22.12 17.54 -8.65
N ALA A 48 22.55 16.90 -7.55
CA ALA A 48 23.94 16.45 -7.38
C ALA A 48 24.33 15.41 -8.45
N PHE A 49 23.42 14.48 -8.77
CA PHE A 49 23.66 13.44 -9.78
C PHE A 49 23.48 13.90 -11.23
N ALA A 50 22.89 15.07 -11.46
CA ALA A 50 22.90 15.72 -12.76
C ALA A 50 24.24 16.40 -13.10
N GLY A 51 25.11 16.62 -12.10
CA GLY A 51 26.45 17.19 -12.27
C GLY A 51 27.57 16.16 -12.10
N ASP A 52 28.81 16.63 -12.26
CA ASP A 52 30.04 15.83 -12.15
C ASP A 52 30.79 16.03 -10.83
N ASP A 53 30.23 16.79 -9.88
CA ASP A 53 30.85 17.05 -8.58
C ASP A 53 30.70 15.84 -7.64
N VAL A 54 31.80 15.12 -7.48
CA VAL A 54 31.90 13.95 -6.59
C VAL A 54 31.59 14.29 -5.13
N THR A 55 31.95 15.49 -4.67
CA THR A 55 31.69 15.93 -3.30
C THR A 55 30.20 16.13 -3.08
N ALA A 56 29.52 16.80 -4.01
CA ALA A 56 28.08 16.98 -3.97
C ALA A 56 27.34 15.64 -3.99
N LYS A 57 27.75 14.69 -4.86
CA LYS A 57 27.18 13.33 -4.91
C LYS A 57 27.32 12.60 -3.58
N ARG A 58 28.51 12.63 -2.97
CA ARG A 58 28.76 11.97 -1.66
C ARG A 58 27.92 12.59 -0.54
N GLN A 59 27.82 13.90 -0.49
CA GLN A 59 26.99 14.59 0.51
C GLN A 59 25.51 14.24 0.35
N ALA A 60 24.99 14.25 -0.87
CA ALA A 60 23.63 13.85 -1.16
C ALA A 60 23.36 12.38 -0.76
N LEU A 61 24.28 11.47 -1.09
CA LEU A 61 24.17 10.05 -0.70
C LEU A 61 24.17 9.86 0.81
N SER A 62 25.02 10.58 1.54
CA SER A 62 25.04 10.50 3.01
C SER A 62 23.71 10.91 3.63
N LYS A 63 22.99 11.88 3.03
CA LYS A 63 21.66 12.28 3.50
C LYS A 63 20.61 11.21 3.21
N LEU A 64 20.61 10.62 2.01
CA LEU A 64 19.67 9.54 1.67
C LEU A 64 19.97 8.20 2.36
N ALA A 65 21.16 8.01 2.91
CA ALA A 65 21.48 6.81 3.69
C ALA A 65 20.74 6.78 5.05
N ASP A 66 20.26 7.93 5.53
CA ASP A 66 19.45 8.02 6.74
C ASP A 66 18.02 7.54 6.50
N ARG A 67 17.55 6.59 7.32
CA ARG A 67 16.19 6.02 7.23
C ARG A 67 15.10 7.03 7.60
N SER A 68 15.44 8.13 8.28
CA SER A 68 14.51 9.22 8.56
C SER A 68 14.17 10.05 7.32
N VAL A 69 14.97 9.94 6.26
CA VAL A 69 14.75 10.65 4.99
C VAL A 69 13.94 9.76 4.05
N GLY A 70 12.63 9.99 3.99
CA GLY A 70 11.69 9.36 3.04
C GLY A 70 11.43 7.87 3.29
N ALA A 71 10.42 7.32 2.61
CA ALA A 71 10.14 5.89 2.66
C ALA A 71 11.14 5.11 1.80
N ASP A 72 11.43 3.86 2.16
CA ASP A 72 12.32 2.99 1.38
C ASP A 72 11.84 2.77 -0.05
N ASP A 73 10.53 2.76 -0.29
CA ASP A 73 9.98 2.58 -1.64
C ASP A 73 10.20 3.79 -2.55
N GLU A 74 10.46 4.97 -1.96
CA GLU A 74 10.79 6.18 -2.70
C GLU A 74 12.29 6.28 -2.92
N VAL A 75 13.08 5.94 -1.91
CA VAL A 75 14.54 6.15 -1.92
C VAL A 75 15.32 5.01 -2.56
N LEU A 76 14.96 3.75 -2.31
CA LEU A 76 15.71 2.61 -2.84
C LEU A 76 15.75 2.59 -4.38
N PRO A 77 14.65 2.87 -5.12
CA PRO A 77 14.73 2.95 -6.58
C PRO A 77 15.70 4.03 -7.07
N LEU A 78 15.77 5.17 -6.38
CA LEU A 78 16.69 6.26 -6.73
C LEU A 78 18.15 5.87 -6.50
N LEU A 79 18.46 5.23 -5.36
CA LEU A 79 19.80 4.73 -5.07
C LEU A 79 20.22 3.65 -6.06
N VAL A 80 19.34 2.69 -6.36
CA VAL A 80 19.61 1.61 -7.32
C VAL A 80 19.86 2.14 -8.73
N ALA A 81 19.13 3.18 -9.16
CA ALA A 81 19.31 3.81 -10.46
C ALA A 81 20.72 4.39 -10.67
N VAL A 82 21.38 4.85 -9.60
CA VAL A 82 22.70 5.48 -9.65
C VAL A 82 23.85 4.54 -9.27
N VAL A 83 23.61 3.24 -9.02
CA VAL A 83 24.68 2.27 -8.72
C VAL A 83 25.69 2.18 -9.86
N GLY A 84 25.31 2.50 -11.10
CA GLY A 84 26.24 2.52 -12.24
C GLY A 84 27.21 3.72 -12.28
N ASP A 85 27.07 4.71 -11.39
CA ASP A 85 27.90 5.90 -11.38
C ASP A 85 29.33 5.57 -10.91
N ARG A 86 30.32 5.75 -11.80
CA ARG A 86 31.71 5.39 -11.54
C ARG A 86 32.38 6.25 -10.47
N GLN A 87 31.91 7.47 -10.25
CA GLN A 87 32.50 8.41 -9.29
C GLN A 87 31.95 8.19 -7.88
N ALA A 88 30.71 7.70 -7.79
CA ALA A 88 29.98 7.54 -6.54
C ALA A 88 29.72 6.08 -6.16
N TYR A 89 30.11 5.10 -6.99
CA TYR A 89 29.82 3.66 -6.82
C TYR A 89 29.89 3.18 -5.36
N ASP A 90 31.07 3.29 -4.73
CA ASP A 90 31.27 2.81 -3.36
C ASP A 90 30.36 3.50 -2.35
N SER A 91 30.10 4.80 -2.55
CA SER A 91 29.21 5.59 -1.68
C SER A 91 27.75 5.20 -1.86
N VAL A 92 27.32 4.87 -3.09
CA VAL A 92 25.97 4.37 -3.37
C VAL A 92 25.76 3.01 -2.71
N ILE A 93 26.73 2.09 -2.86
CA ILE A 93 26.68 0.77 -2.22
C ILE A 93 26.64 0.88 -0.70
N ALA A 94 27.45 1.78 -0.12
CA ALA A 94 27.44 2.05 1.31
C ALA A 94 26.06 2.58 1.78
N ALA A 95 25.47 3.53 1.05
CA ALA A 95 24.14 4.05 1.35
C ALA A 95 23.05 2.97 1.27
N LEU A 96 23.07 2.11 0.23
CA LEU A 96 22.16 0.98 0.09
C LEU A 96 22.29 -0.01 1.26
N ARG A 97 23.52 -0.35 1.66
CA ARG A 97 23.79 -1.23 2.80
C ARG A 97 23.32 -0.63 4.11
N GLN A 98 23.59 0.65 4.35
CA GLN A 98 23.14 1.35 5.55
C GLN A 98 21.61 1.36 5.64
N ARG A 99 20.95 1.66 4.53
CA ARG A 99 19.49 1.77 4.50
C ARG A 99 18.81 0.41 4.63
N THR A 100 19.24 -0.59 3.89
CA THR A 100 18.67 -1.96 3.94
C THR A 100 19.11 -2.76 5.16
N GLY A 101 20.27 -2.43 5.76
CA GLY A 101 20.90 -3.22 6.81
C GLY A 101 21.55 -4.53 6.30
N LEU A 102 21.56 -4.75 4.98
CA LEU A 102 22.10 -5.96 4.39
C LEU A 102 23.63 -5.97 4.45
N LYS A 103 24.19 -7.15 4.74
CA LYS A 103 25.64 -7.37 4.78
C LYS A 103 26.05 -8.25 3.61
N PRO A 104 27.18 -7.96 2.94
CA PRO A 104 27.72 -8.83 1.91
C PRO A 104 27.89 -10.26 2.44
N PRO A 105 27.63 -11.28 1.61
CA PRO A 105 27.82 -12.67 2.02
C PRO A 105 29.31 -12.95 2.24
N VAL A 106 29.62 -13.85 3.17
CA VAL A 106 31.01 -14.30 3.43
C VAL A 106 31.51 -15.21 2.29
N PHE A 107 30.60 -15.94 1.64
CA PHE A 107 30.89 -16.88 0.56
C PHE A 107 30.05 -16.57 -0.67
N GLU A 108 30.65 -16.72 -1.85
CA GLU A 108 29.95 -16.60 -3.12
C GLU A 108 28.82 -17.64 -3.23
N GLY A 109 27.66 -17.24 -3.76
CA GLY A 109 26.51 -18.12 -4.00
C GLY A 109 25.47 -18.19 -2.88
N GLN A 110 25.67 -17.50 -1.74
CA GLN A 110 24.65 -17.40 -0.66
C GLN A 110 23.77 -16.15 -0.76
N SER A 111 23.89 -15.38 -1.84
CA SER A 111 23.29 -14.06 -1.99
C SER A 111 22.12 -14.06 -2.97
N HIS A 112 20.90 -14.07 -2.44
CA HIS A 112 19.66 -13.82 -3.15
C HIS A 112 18.67 -13.13 -2.22
N TYR A 113 17.68 -12.45 -2.80
CA TYR A 113 16.55 -11.91 -2.04
C TYR A 113 15.93 -12.99 -1.12
N PRO A 114 15.60 -12.66 0.15
CA PRO A 114 15.60 -11.34 0.80
C PRO A 114 16.97 -10.89 1.35
N ASN A 115 18.01 -11.71 1.22
CA ASN A 115 19.37 -11.39 1.64
C ASN A 115 20.07 -10.46 0.65
N TYR A 116 21.37 -10.25 0.86
CA TYR A 116 22.23 -9.45 -0.01
C TYR A 116 22.11 -9.88 -1.49
N PRO A 117 22.09 -8.95 -2.46
CA PRO A 117 22.11 -9.30 -3.88
C PRO A 117 23.36 -10.11 -4.26
N PRO A 118 23.34 -10.91 -5.35
CA PRO A 118 24.47 -11.75 -5.76
C PRO A 118 25.82 -11.04 -5.83
N SER A 119 25.80 -9.76 -6.22
CA SER A 119 26.97 -8.90 -6.32
C SER A 119 26.56 -7.43 -6.12
N ASP A 120 27.55 -6.54 -6.00
CA ASP A 120 27.34 -5.09 -5.99
C ASP A 120 27.04 -4.50 -7.37
N HIS A 121 26.97 -5.34 -8.41
CA HIS A 121 26.71 -4.89 -9.78
C HIS A 121 25.31 -4.25 -9.90
N PRO A 122 25.15 -3.18 -10.70
CA PRO A 122 23.85 -2.49 -10.87
C PRO A 122 22.70 -3.43 -11.23
N ALA A 123 22.97 -4.45 -12.07
CA ALA A 123 21.95 -5.44 -12.44
C ALA A 123 21.46 -6.26 -11.24
N SER A 124 22.36 -6.70 -10.36
CA SER A 124 22.00 -7.50 -9.17
C SER A 124 21.13 -6.70 -8.20
N TRP A 125 21.44 -5.42 -8.01
CA TRP A 125 20.61 -4.52 -7.20
C TRP A 125 19.22 -4.24 -7.81
N ARG A 126 19.13 -4.12 -9.15
CA ARG A 126 17.83 -4.00 -9.82
C ARG A 126 16.96 -5.24 -9.63
N TYR A 127 17.51 -6.43 -9.87
CA TYR A 127 16.79 -7.70 -9.64
C TYR A 127 16.33 -7.83 -8.19
N TRP A 128 17.19 -7.49 -7.23
CA TRP A 128 16.82 -7.50 -5.81
C TRP A 128 15.66 -6.55 -5.50
N LEU A 129 15.64 -5.35 -6.09
CA LEU A 129 14.56 -4.38 -5.90
C LEU A 129 13.24 -4.85 -6.54
N GLU A 130 13.30 -5.49 -7.71
CA GLU A 130 12.13 -6.09 -8.37
C GLU A 130 11.52 -7.21 -7.51
N ASP A 131 12.36 -8.10 -6.96
CA ASP A 131 11.92 -9.18 -6.07
C ASP A 131 11.31 -8.62 -4.77
N ARG A 132 11.94 -7.60 -4.17
CA ARG A 132 11.38 -6.87 -3.01
C ARG A 132 10.01 -6.28 -3.32
N THR A 133 9.88 -5.63 -4.47
CA THR A 133 8.62 -4.98 -4.88
C THR A 133 7.53 -6.02 -5.08
N ARG A 134 7.86 -7.16 -5.70
CA ARG A 134 6.93 -8.26 -5.91
C ARG A 134 6.46 -8.89 -4.60
N GLU A 135 7.35 -9.14 -3.65
CA GLU A 135 6.96 -9.66 -2.32
C GLU A 135 6.04 -8.67 -1.59
N ARG A 136 6.37 -7.37 -1.58
CA ARG A 136 5.52 -6.38 -0.90
C ARG A 136 4.12 -6.25 -1.49
N VAL A 137 3.98 -6.38 -2.81
CA VAL A 137 2.65 -6.41 -3.44
C VAL A 137 1.88 -7.64 -2.97
N GLN A 138 2.53 -8.81 -2.92
CA GLN A 138 1.91 -10.04 -2.43
C GLN A 138 1.54 -9.96 -0.95
N GLU A 139 2.39 -9.37 -0.11
CA GLU A 139 2.10 -9.15 1.32
C GLU A 139 0.85 -8.29 1.50
N VAL A 140 0.73 -7.19 0.75
CA VAL A 140 -0.46 -6.31 0.81
C VAL A 140 -1.73 -7.05 0.38
N GLU A 141 -1.66 -7.85 -0.68
CA GLU A 141 -2.79 -8.68 -1.14
C GLU A 141 -3.18 -9.72 -0.08
N VAL A 142 -2.21 -10.42 0.51
CA VAL A 142 -2.44 -11.43 1.56
C VAL A 142 -3.04 -10.78 2.80
N ASP A 143 -2.52 -9.65 3.24
CA ASP A 143 -3.04 -8.91 4.39
C ASP A 143 -4.48 -8.43 4.18
N GLN A 144 -4.80 -7.99 2.96
CA GLN A 144 -6.16 -7.59 2.61
C GLN A 144 -7.12 -8.79 2.67
N VAL A 145 -6.76 -9.91 2.04
CA VAL A 145 -7.58 -11.13 2.06
C VAL A 145 -7.76 -11.65 3.48
N LEU A 146 -6.71 -11.62 4.30
CA LEU A 146 -6.78 -12.04 5.70
C LEU A 146 -7.73 -11.14 6.50
N ARG A 147 -7.68 -9.82 6.29
CA ARG A 147 -8.57 -8.86 6.95
C ARG A 147 -10.04 -9.10 6.57
N GLU A 148 -10.32 -9.32 5.28
CA GLU A 148 -11.66 -9.63 4.78
C GLU A 148 -12.19 -10.96 5.34
N ALA A 149 -11.35 -11.99 5.40
CA ALA A 149 -11.71 -13.29 5.98
C ALA A 149 -12.02 -13.19 7.48
N ILE A 150 -11.24 -12.41 8.24
CA ILE A 150 -11.49 -12.16 9.66
C ILE A 150 -12.84 -11.44 9.84
N GLN A 151 -13.11 -10.40 9.05
CA GLN A 151 -14.39 -9.67 9.12
C GLN A 151 -15.58 -10.56 8.77
N ALA A 152 -15.46 -11.38 7.73
CA ALA A 152 -16.50 -12.33 7.33
C ALA A 152 -16.77 -13.37 8.43
N LYS A 153 -15.73 -13.88 9.08
CA LYS A 153 -15.87 -14.81 10.21
C LYS A 153 -16.58 -14.15 11.40
N VAL A 154 -16.16 -12.95 11.80
CA VAL A 154 -16.80 -12.21 12.89
C VAL A 154 -18.29 -11.94 12.59
N ALA A 155 -18.62 -11.59 11.34
CA ALA A 155 -20.01 -11.39 10.94
C ALA A 155 -20.83 -12.70 10.96
N ALA A 156 -20.24 -13.82 10.54
CA ALA A 156 -20.88 -15.13 10.58
C ALA A 156 -21.13 -15.60 12.02
N ASP A 157 -20.14 -15.45 12.91
CA ASP A 157 -20.25 -15.81 14.33
C ASP A 157 -21.35 -14.97 15.02
N ALA A 158 -21.42 -13.66 14.74
CA ALA A 158 -22.47 -12.77 15.26
C ALA A 158 -23.86 -13.12 14.72
N ALA A 159 -23.97 -13.54 13.46
CA ALA A 159 -25.24 -13.98 12.87
C ALA A 159 -25.72 -15.31 13.48
N ALA A 160 -24.81 -16.25 13.74
CA ALA A 160 -25.12 -17.51 14.42
C ALA A 160 -25.65 -17.27 15.84
N GLU A 161 -24.98 -16.41 16.62
CA GLU A 161 -25.42 -16.04 17.96
C GLU A 161 -26.81 -15.35 17.95
N ALA A 162 -27.09 -14.51 16.95
CA ALA A 162 -28.41 -13.88 16.80
C ALA A 162 -29.53 -14.89 16.49
N VAL A 163 -29.24 -15.93 15.70
CA VAL A 163 -30.19 -17.01 15.40
C VAL A 163 -30.46 -17.86 16.64
N ASP A 164 -29.42 -18.23 17.39
CA ASP A 164 -29.56 -18.99 18.63
C ASP A 164 -30.35 -18.20 19.69
N ALA A 165 -30.09 -16.90 19.82
CA ALA A 165 -30.84 -16.02 20.71
C ALA A 165 -32.30 -15.79 20.29
N ALA A 166 -32.62 -15.90 18.99
CA ALA A 166 -34.01 -15.86 18.51
C ALA A 166 -34.73 -17.18 18.81
N ALA A 167 -34.10 -18.32 18.57
CA ALA A 167 -34.67 -19.64 18.86
C ALA A 167 -34.98 -19.84 20.35
N ALA A 168 -34.14 -19.30 21.25
CA ALA A 168 -34.37 -19.38 22.69
C ALA A 168 -35.57 -18.53 23.19
N ARG A 169 -36.04 -17.54 22.41
CA ARG A 169 -37.20 -16.70 22.80
C ARG A 169 -38.55 -17.29 22.42
N ASP A 170 -38.60 -18.20 21.45
CA ASP A 170 -39.85 -18.80 20.97
C ASP A 170 -40.31 -20.00 21.83
N ASP A 171 -39.44 -20.58 22.67
CA ASP A 171 -39.76 -21.75 23.51
C ASP A 171 -40.37 -21.39 24.89
N ASP A 172 -40.27 -20.15 25.36
CA ASP A 172 -40.83 -19.69 26.67
C ASP A 172 -42.29 -19.18 26.56
N GLY A 173 -42.87 -19.15 25.36
CA GLY A 173 -44.17 -18.50 25.08
C GLY A 173 -45.41 -19.39 25.13
N THR A 174 -45.28 -20.73 25.21
CA THR A 174 -46.41 -21.63 24.90
C THR A 174 -47.20 -22.16 26.12
N ASP A 175 -46.80 -21.86 27.36
CA ASP A 175 -47.44 -22.48 28.55
C ASP A 175 -48.16 -21.52 29.52
N GLN A 176 -48.59 -20.32 29.08
CA GLN A 176 -49.44 -19.44 29.90
C GLN A 176 -50.92 -19.32 29.45
N ALA A 177 -51.36 -20.04 28.41
CA ALA A 177 -52.72 -19.88 27.88
C ALA A 177 -53.76 -20.93 28.35
N ARG A 178 -53.44 -21.86 29.26
CA ARG A 178 -54.32 -23.01 29.56
C ARG A 178 -54.92 -23.13 30.97
N THR A 179 -54.88 -22.08 31.79
CA THR A 179 -55.48 -22.10 33.14
C THR A 179 -56.47 -20.95 33.41
N ALA A 180 -57.40 -20.67 32.48
CA ALA A 180 -58.50 -19.75 32.79
C ALA A 180 -59.76 -19.99 31.95
N THR A 181 -60.41 -21.15 32.08
CA THR A 181 -61.85 -21.26 31.76
C THR A 181 -62.51 -22.37 32.58
N SER A 182 -62.65 -22.14 33.88
CA SER A 182 -63.65 -22.83 34.71
C SER A 182 -64.41 -21.76 35.47
N THR A 183 -65.49 -21.28 34.87
CA THR A 183 -66.56 -20.52 35.51
C THR A 183 -67.83 -21.04 34.84
N ASP A 184 -68.35 -22.15 35.35
CA ASP A 184 -69.51 -22.15 36.23
C ASP A 184 -70.74 -21.56 35.53
N SER A 185 -71.34 -22.36 34.64
CA SER A 185 -72.71 -22.13 34.18
C SER A 185 -73.65 -22.62 35.28
N SER A 186 -73.98 -21.69 36.15
CA SER A 186 -75.05 -21.77 37.13
C SER A 186 -76.39 -22.16 36.48
N PHE A 187 -76.85 -23.32 36.91
CA PHE A 187 -78.22 -23.72 37.17
C PHE A 187 -79.22 -22.56 37.41
N GLN A 188 -80.36 -22.57 36.71
CA GLN A 188 -81.62 -21.99 37.19
C GLN A 188 -82.84 -22.79 36.66
N PRO A 189 -83.95 -22.81 37.42
CA PRO A 189 -84.94 -23.90 37.50
C PRO A 189 -85.98 -23.98 36.37
#